data_AF-A0A0R1H1J0-F1
#
_entry.id   AF-A0A0R1H1J0-F1
#
_cell.length_a   1.000
_cell.length_b   1.000
_cell.length_c   1.000
_cell.angle_alpha   90.00
_cell.angle_beta   90.00
_cell.angle_gamma   90.00
#
_symmetry.space_group_name_H-M   'P 1'
#
loop_
_entity.id
_entity.type
_entity.pdbx_description
1 polymer ?
#
loop_
_entity_poly.entity_id
_entity_poly.type
_entity_poly.pdbx_seq_one_letter_code
_entity_poly.pdbx_strand_id
1 'polypeptide(L)' 'MTKHHQAYQSPYAAMLTPERFDLALKLAAQYHLDASQIMFAYLEITANVAEPAKAVTDRQKEIDERFQAFLEDAAKPL' A
#
# COMPACT_ATOMS: atom_id res chain seq x y z
N MET A 1 14.05 -31.44 -6.20
CA MET A 1 13.26 -30.66 -5.22
C MET A 1 13.37 -29.18 -5.58
N THR A 2 12.48 -28.68 -6.42
CA THR A 2 12.45 -27.27 -6.85
C THR A 2 11.68 -26.47 -5.82
N LYS A 3 12.40 -25.70 -4.98
CA LYS A 3 11.79 -24.70 -4.08
C LYS A 3 11.24 -23.58 -4.96
N HIS A 4 9.92 -23.51 -5.10
CA HIS A 4 9.26 -22.37 -5.71
C HIS A 4 9.45 -21.17 -4.79
N HIS A 5 10.34 -20.23 -5.15
CA HIS A 5 10.39 -18.92 -4.52
C HIS A 5 9.07 -18.21 -4.87
N GLN A 6 8.10 -18.22 -3.95
CA GLN A 6 6.91 -17.39 -4.11
C GLN A 6 7.37 -15.94 -4.11
N ALA A 7 7.16 -15.26 -5.24
CA ALA A 7 7.35 -13.82 -5.34
C ALA A 7 6.42 -13.16 -4.33
N TYR A 8 6.93 -12.16 -3.62
CA TYR A 8 6.12 -11.37 -2.70
C TYR A 8 4.97 -10.72 -3.47
N GLN A 9 3.74 -10.89 -2.97
CA GLN A 9 2.55 -10.28 -3.54
C GLN A 9 2.03 -9.23 -2.56
N SER A 10 2.11 -7.96 -2.96
CA SER A 10 1.59 -6.85 -2.18
C SER A 10 0.07 -6.96 -2.03
N PRO A 11 -0.49 -6.79 -0.82
CA PRO A 11 -1.94 -6.70 -0.62
C PRO A 11 -2.53 -5.43 -1.28
N TYR A 12 -1.68 -4.45 -1.60
CA TYR A 12 -2.04 -3.16 -2.17
C TYR A 12 -1.65 -3.02 -3.65
N ALA A 13 -1.25 -4.11 -4.31
CA ALA A 13 -0.81 -4.10 -5.70
C ALA A 13 -1.83 -3.45 -6.67
N ALA A 14 -3.13 -3.58 -6.37
CA ALA A 14 -4.20 -2.99 -7.18
C ALA A 14 -4.21 -1.44 -7.16
N MET A 15 -3.51 -0.77 -6.23
CA MET A 15 -3.41 0.69 -6.21
C MET A 15 -2.71 1.29 -7.44
N LEU A 16 -1.89 0.50 -8.13
CA LEU A 16 -1.20 0.92 -9.35
C LEU A 16 -1.85 0.38 -10.63
N THR A 17 -3.07 -0.20 -10.53
CA THR A 17 -3.82 -0.76 -11.66
C THR A 17 -5.08 0.07 -11.93
N PRO A 18 -5.88 -0.29 -12.95
CA PRO A 18 -7.22 0.28 -13.13
C PRO A 18 -8.17 0.05 -11.95
N GLU A 19 -7.92 -0.98 -11.13
CA GLU A 19 -8.76 -1.38 -9.99
C GLU A 19 -8.50 -0.53 -8.73
N ARG A 20 -7.57 0.44 -8.81
CA ARG A 20 -7.16 1.30 -7.68
C ARG A 20 -8.34 1.97 -6.98
N PHE A 21 -9.37 2.37 -7.73
CA PHE A 21 -10.54 3.04 -7.16
C PHE A 21 -11.41 2.08 -6.35
N ASP A 22 -11.63 0.86 -6.84
CA ASP A 22 -12.39 -0.17 -6.12
C ASP A 22 -11.66 -0.60 -4.84
N LEU A 23 -10.33 -0.73 -4.88
CA LEU A 23 -9.54 -0.99 -3.69
C LEU A 23 -9.62 0.17 -2.70
N ALA A 24 -9.47 1.41 -3.17
CA ALA A 24 -9.56 2.59 -2.32
C ALA A 24 -10.92 2.72 -1.64
N LEU A 25 -12.03 2.43 -2.34
CA LEU A 25 -13.36 2.40 -1.75
C LEU A 25 -13.52 1.33 -0.65
N LYS A 26 -12.93 0.14 -0.85
CA LYS A 26 -12.95 -0.92 0.17
C LYS A 26 -12.19 -0.50 1.43
N LEU A 27 -11.00 0.06 1.24
CA LEU A 27 -10.17 0.55 2.36
C LEU A 27 -10.84 1.75 3.05
N ALA A 28 -11.47 2.65 2.30
CA ALA A 28 -12.23 3.78 2.83
C ALA A 28 -13.34 3.31 3.77
N ALA A 29 -14.11 2.30 3.34
CA ALA A 29 -15.16 1.71 4.17
C ALA A 29 -14.61 1.02 5.43
N GLN A 30 -13.46 0.34 5.32
CA GLN A 30 -12.85 -0.41 6.43
C GLN A 30 -12.20 0.49 7.48
N TYR A 31 -11.51 1.55 7.04
CA TYR A 31 -10.73 2.44 7.90
C TYR A 31 -11.46 3.76 8.20
N HIS A 32 -12.69 3.93 7.73
CA HIS A 32 -13.49 5.15 7.88
C HIS A 32 -12.79 6.41 7.34
N LEU A 33 -12.07 6.27 6.23
CA LEU A 33 -11.34 7.34 5.55
C LEU A 33 -12.01 7.69 4.22
N ASP A 34 -11.63 8.81 3.62
CA ASP A 34 -12.03 9.13 2.24
C ASP A 34 -11.14 8.41 1.21
N ALA A 35 -11.74 7.94 0.11
CA ALA A 35 -11.00 7.21 -0.92
C ALA A 35 -9.90 8.06 -1.58
N SER A 36 -10.09 9.38 -1.71
CA SER A 36 -9.07 10.29 -2.24
C SER A 36 -7.87 10.41 -1.30
N GLN A 37 -8.11 10.42 0.03
CA GLN A 37 -7.04 10.43 1.03
C GLN A 37 -6.20 9.16 0.96
N ILE A 38 -6.86 8.01 0.82
CA ILE A 38 -6.19 6.71 0.69
C ILE A 38 -5.31 6.66 -0.57
N MET A 39 -5.87 7.06 -1.72
CA MET A 39 -5.12 7.06 -2.98
C MET A 39 -3.95 8.04 -2.93
N PHE A 40 -4.15 9.23 -2.38
CA PHE A 40 -3.10 10.24 -2.24
C PHE A 40 -1.97 9.75 -1.32
N ALA A 41 -2.31 9.22 -0.14
CA ALA A 41 -1.33 8.69 0.80
C ALA A 41 -0.49 7.56 0.20
N TYR A 42 -1.10 6.67 -0.60
CA TYR A 42 -0.36 5.60 -1.28
C TYR A 42 0.69 6.16 -2.26
N LEU A 43 0.33 7.18 -3.05
CA LEU A 43 1.24 7.84 -3.98
C LEU A 43 2.37 8.57 -3.25
N GLU A 44 2.05 9.27 -2.16
CA GLU A 44 3.02 9.98 -1.33
C GLU A 44 4.03 9.01 -0.70
N ILE A 45 3.56 7.90 -0.12
CA ILE A 45 4.42 6.87 0.47
C ILE A 45 5.31 6.23 -0.60
N THR A 46 4.75 5.90 -1.76
CA THR A 46 5.52 5.33 -2.88
C THR A 46 6.62 6.28 -3.35
N ALA A 47 6.33 7.59 -3.44
CA ALA A 47 7.31 8.60 -3.81
C ALA A 47 8.43 8.74 -2.76
N ASN A 48 8.09 8.68 -1.48
CA ASN A 48 9.06 8.82 -0.38
C ASN A 48 9.93 7.58 -0.15
N VAL A 49 9.49 6.40 -0.57
CA VAL A 49 10.24 5.13 -0.43
C VAL A 49 11.14 4.85 -1.65
N ALA A 50 11.07 5.68 -2.70
CA ALA A 50 11.82 5.48 -3.93
C ALA A 50 13.35 5.56 -3.76
N GLU A 51 13.86 6.25 -2.74
CA GLU A 51 15.30 6.48 -2.52
C GLU A 51 15.74 6.02 -1.12
N PRO A 52 16.86 5.29 -0.94
CA PRO A 52 17.88 4.88 -1.92
C PRO A 52 17.61 3.50 -2.58
N ALA A 53 18.55 3.03 -3.41
CA ALA A 53 18.49 1.79 -4.20
C ALA A 53 18.31 0.51 -3.36
N LYS A 54 17.06 0.22 -2.97
CA LYS A 54 16.62 -1.08 -2.44
C LYS A 54 16.21 -2.01 -3.59
N ALA A 55 16.30 -3.32 -3.37
CA ALA A 55 15.70 -4.28 -4.27
C ALA A 55 14.18 -4.00 -4.40
N VAL A 56 13.61 -4.19 -5.58
CA VAL A 56 12.19 -3.90 -5.87
C VAL A 56 11.26 -4.54 -4.84
N THR A 57 11.54 -5.78 -4.44
CA THR A 57 10.77 -6.50 -3.43
C THR A 57 10.85 -5.85 -2.04
N ASP A 58 12.02 -5.39 -1.62
CA ASP A 58 12.21 -4.76 -0.31
C ASP A 58 11.55 -3.38 -0.28
N ARG A 59 11.62 -2.66 -1.40
CA ARG A 59 10.88 -1.41 -1.59
C ARG A 59 9.37 -1.62 -1.47
N GLN A 60 8.83 -2.64 -2.14
CA GLN A 60 7.39 -2.93 -2.11
C GLN A 60 6.91 -3.28 -0.70
N LYS A 61 7.68 -4.09 0.05
CA LYS A 61 7.36 -4.41 1.45
C LYS A 61 7.30 -3.17 2.32
N GLU A 62 8.28 -2.27 2.18
CA GLU A 62 8.30 -1.03 2.96
C GLU A 62 7.14 -0.10 2.60
N ILE A 63 6.76 -0.01 1.33
CA ILE A 63 5.55 0.72 0.92
C ILE A 63 4.32 0.12 1.62
N ASP A 64 4.18 -1.20 1.59
CA ASP A 64 3.03 -1.89 2.17
C ASP A 64 2.97 -1.72 3.70
N GLU A 65 4.11 -1.80 4.39
CA GLU A 65 4.23 -1.59 5.84
C GLU A 65 3.87 -0.15 6.23
N ARG A 66 4.44 0.85 5.54
CA ARG A 66 4.15 2.27 5.83
C ARG A 66 2.70 2.63 5.51
N PHE A 67 2.15 2.05 4.44
CA PHE A 67 0.76 2.28 4.07
C PHE A 67 -0.21 1.63 5.04
N GLN A 68 0.06 0.40 5.50
CA GLN A 68 -0.68 -0.23 6.59
C GLN A 68 -0.68 0.65 7.84
N ALA A 69 0.50 1.14 8.24
CA ALA A 69 0.63 1.99 9.42
C ALA A 69 -0.17 3.30 9.29
N PHE A 70 -0.17 3.93 8.11
CA PHE A 70 -1.00 5.09 7.82
C PHE A 70 -2.49 4.78 8.00
N LEU A 71 -2.98 3.67 7.42
CA LEU A 71 -4.38 3.29 7.50
C LEU A 71 -4.82 3.06 8.96
N GLU A 72 -4.00 2.34 9.74
CA GLU A 72 -4.26 2.07 11.14
C GLU A 72 -4.22 3.32 12.01
N ASP A 73 -3.29 4.23 11.75
CA ASP A 73 -3.16 5.47 12.51
C ASP A 73 -4.32 6.42 12.22
N ALA A 74 -4.67 6.59 10.96
CA ALA A 74 -5.76 7.47 10.53
C ALA A 74 -7.15 6.95 10.95
N ALA A 75 -7.30 5.64 11.20
CA ALA A 75 -8.54 5.04 11.68
C ALA A 75 -8.73 5.12 13.21
N LYS A 76 -7.73 5.60 13.98
CA LYS A 76 -7.88 5.76 15.42
C LYS A 76 -8.83 6.92 15.71
N PRO A 77 -9.84 6.72 16.59
CA PRO A 77 -10.64 7.84 17.09
C PRO A 77 -9.76 8.76 17.95
N LEU A 78 -9.92 10.08 17.74
CA LEU A 78 -9.32 11.13 18.57
C LEU A 78 -9.83 11.08 20.03
#